data_AF-A0A6G9A249-F1
#
_entry.id   AF-A0A6G9A249-F1
#
_cell.length_a   1.000
_cell.length_b   1.000
_cell.length_c   1.000
_cell.angle_alpha   90.00
_cell.angle_beta   90.00
_cell.angle_gamma   90.00
#
_symmetry.space_group_name_H-M   'P 1'
#
loop_
_entity.id
_entity.type
_entity.pdbx_description
1 polymer ?
#
loop_
_entity_poly.entity_id
_entity_poly.type
_entity_poly.pdbx_seq_one_letter_code
_entity_poly.pdbx_strand_id
1 'polypeptide(L)'
;MTASVLLAGCDTDQVSLANNAKANQPVPPKLLAAMVEKDMDLQSPILVRLFKQEAELEVWKQTRNGQFALLKTYPICRWSGDLGPKVREGDRQAPEGFYSINPSQMNPQSAYYLSFNTGYPNAFDKALGRTGSQLMVHGDCSSRGCYAMTDEQIAEIYSLGRESFFGGQKAFQLQAYPFRMTPVNMARHRNNPNMPFWKMIKEGYDHFEVTRQEPKVDFCEKKYVFDATRAPDAKRDPVFDASAKCPAYVIPEDVVAAVRGKQARDEAEYAKLVAKGTPVARMNTGIDGGMNKIFAAKIPEGSTGLSEGAEGTTLQMLAMAKAPGTIPGHVNPPKPNLDSVASAPAPQEEPVVAVSAPATSTRVATAQPAEKPPEKSGGFFSNLGRKMGMGSSETTATTPPQATASVAPAATTPTTAASRLKAAVTRFVPGHDKSKEAAKEAAKPASTVAAKPAEPAKPDTRLAQTRPTLKPSVSDGASEATQIMGAAPVVSSNSFESRFGAVK
;
A
#
# COMPACT_ATOMS: atom_id res chain seq x y z
N MET A 1 34.44 44.55 9.91
CA MET A 1 34.36 43.09 9.70
C MET A 1 32.99 42.63 10.16
N THR A 2 32.27 41.85 9.35
CA THR A 2 30.96 41.26 9.69
C THR A 2 31.03 39.78 9.36
N ALA A 3 31.11 38.93 10.38
CA ALA A 3 31.25 37.49 10.21
C ALA A 3 29.87 36.82 10.12
N SER A 4 29.47 36.43 8.91
CA SER A 4 28.24 35.64 8.70
C SER A 4 28.47 34.19 9.09
N VAL A 5 27.91 33.76 10.22
CA VAL A 5 27.92 32.34 10.62
C VAL A 5 26.88 31.58 9.79
N LEU A 6 27.35 30.86 8.77
CA LEU A 6 26.52 29.91 8.03
C LEU A 6 26.39 28.62 8.85
N LEU A 7 25.21 28.37 9.43
CA LEU A 7 24.90 27.05 9.97
C LEU A 7 24.64 26.08 8.81
N ALA A 8 25.61 25.19 8.56
CA ALA A 8 25.37 23.99 7.76
C ALA A 8 24.55 23.00 8.62
N GLY A 9 23.27 22.85 8.30
CA GLY A 9 22.46 21.73 8.82
C GLY A 9 22.90 20.46 8.12
N CYS A 10 23.43 19.49 8.86
CA CYS A 10 23.90 18.22 8.29
C CYS A 10 22.74 17.29 7.91
N ASP A 11 22.82 16.71 6.72
CA ASP A 11 21.90 15.68 6.22
C ASP A 11 22.06 14.33 6.94
N THR A 12 21.51 14.23 8.16
CA THR A 12 21.49 13.00 8.97
C THR A 12 20.91 11.82 8.20
N ASP A 13 19.90 12.08 7.37
CA ASP A 13 19.07 11.07 6.73
C ASP A 13 19.78 10.48 5.49
N GLN A 14 20.59 11.29 4.78
CA GLN A 14 21.41 10.83 3.65
C GLN A 14 22.55 9.92 4.13
N VAL A 15 23.25 10.32 5.21
CA VAL A 15 24.31 9.50 5.84
C VAL A 15 23.73 8.22 6.44
N SER A 16 22.52 8.30 7.00
CA SER A 16 21.76 7.15 7.50
C SER A 16 21.48 6.14 6.38
N LEU A 17 20.92 6.57 5.24
CA LEU A 17 20.62 5.67 4.14
C LEU A 17 21.91 5.08 3.53
N ALA A 18 22.95 5.89 3.30
CA ALA A 18 24.20 5.44 2.68
C ALA A 18 24.89 4.29 3.44
N ASN A 19 24.80 4.27 4.77
CA ASN A 19 25.45 3.26 5.62
C ASN A 19 24.52 2.11 6.07
N ASN A 20 23.23 2.16 5.76
CA ASN A 20 22.26 1.18 6.27
C ASN A 20 22.18 -0.07 5.37
N ALA A 21 22.85 -1.14 5.81
CA ALA A 21 22.89 -2.42 5.10
C ALA A 21 21.53 -3.13 4.95
N LYS A 22 20.48 -2.77 5.72
CA LYS A 22 19.11 -3.27 5.50
C LYS A 22 18.43 -2.52 4.36
N ALA A 23 18.47 -1.19 4.44
CA ALA A 23 17.82 -0.29 3.48
C ALA A 23 18.46 -0.34 2.08
N ASN A 24 19.73 -0.76 1.99
CA ASN A 24 20.48 -0.93 0.75
C ASN A 24 20.48 -2.38 0.20
N GLN A 25 19.63 -3.29 0.71
CA GLN A 25 19.49 -4.63 0.13
C GLN A 25 19.05 -4.55 -1.35
N PRO A 26 19.66 -5.33 -2.26
CA PRO A 26 19.25 -5.35 -3.66
C PRO A 26 17.88 -6.01 -3.82
N VAL A 27 17.13 -5.60 -4.85
CA VAL A 27 15.88 -6.27 -5.26
C VAL A 27 16.20 -7.75 -5.54
N PRO A 28 15.50 -8.74 -4.91
CA PRO A 28 15.88 -10.13 -5.02
C PRO A 28 15.87 -10.67 -6.47
N PRO A 29 16.81 -11.56 -6.86
CA PRO A 29 16.90 -12.07 -8.24
C PRO A 29 15.61 -12.68 -8.80
N LYS A 30 14.79 -13.33 -7.95
CA LYS A 30 13.48 -13.86 -8.37
C LYS A 30 12.47 -12.75 -8.72
N LEU A 31 12.55 -11.61 -8.04
CA LEU A 31 11.70 -10.45 -8.32
C LEU A 31 12.18 -9.68 -9.54
N LEU A 32 13.51 -9.58 -9.75
CA LEU A 32 14.09 -9.08 -11.01
C LEU A 32 13.68 -9.93 -12.21
N ALA A 33 13.72 -11.27 -12.09
CA ALA A 33 13.25 -12.16 -13.15
C ALA A 33 11.76 -11.93 -13.49
N ALA A 34 10.91 -11.76 -12.47
CA ALA A 34 9.49 -11.45 -12.65
C ALA A 34 9.25 -10.06 -13.28
N MET A 35 10.12 -9.07 -13.04
CA MET A 35 10.07 -7.78 -13.75
C MET A 35 10.38 -7.96 -15.25
N VAL A 36 11.42 -8.72 -15.58
CA VAL A 36 11.81 -8.99 -16.97
C VAL A 36 10.71 -9.75 -17.72
N GLU A 37 10.10 -10.75 -17.09
CA GLU A 37 8.94 -11.50 -17.63
C GLU A 37 7.73 -10.59 -17.90
N LYS A 38 7.56 -9.53 -17.10
CA LYS A 38 6.42 -8.58 -17.16
C LYS A 38 6.70 -7.29 -17.94
N ASP A 39 7.83 -7.22 -18.65
CA ASP A 39 8.27 -6.02 -19.39
C ASP A 39 8.38 -4.76 -18.50
N MET A 40 8.95 -4.92 -17.30
CA MET A 40 9.17 -3.84 -16.31
C MET A 40 10.66 -3.58 -16.12
N ASP A 41 11.09 -2.32 -16.19
CA ASP A 41 12.46 -1.93 -15.85
C ASP A 41 12.61 -1.70 -14.34
N LEU A 42 13.75 -2.10 -13.76
CA LEU A 42 14.01 -2.04 -12.31
C LEU A 42 13.59 -0.72 -11.66
N GLN A 43 13.95 0.39 -12.30
CA GLN A 43 13.75 1.75 -11.79
C GLN A 43 12.46 2.43 -12.28
N SER A 44 11.59 1.73 -13.02
CA SER A 44 10.30 2.30 -13.46
C SER A 44 9.38 2.65 -12.26
N PRO A 45 8.47 3.63 -12.40
CA PRO A 45 7.51 3.99 -11.35
C PRO A 45 6.73 2.82 -10.76
N ILE A 46 6.44 2.89 -9.47
CA ILE A 46 5.55 1.97 -8.75
C ILE A 46 4.31 2.68 -8.21
N LEU A 47 3.29 1.89 -7.91
CA LEU A 47 2.07 2.29 -7.21
C LEU A 47 1.68 1.16 -6.26
N VAL A 48 1.28 1.50 -5.03
CA VAL A 48 0.91 0.51 -4.01
C VAL A 48 -0.59 0.55 -3.74
N ARG A 49 -1.24 -0.61 -3.80
CA ARG A 49 -2.67 -0.77 -3.47
C ARG A 49 -2.80 -1.69 -2.27
N LEU A 50 -3.72 -1.42 -1.37
CA LEU A 50 -3.88 -2.15 -0.13
C LEU A 50 -5.36 -2.47 0.11
N PHE A 51 -5.63 -3.71 0.48
CA PHE A 51 -6.97 -4.24 0.69
C PHE A 51 -7.05 -4.85 2.10
N LYS A 52 -7.78 -4.19 3.00
CA LYS A 52 -7.87 -4.58 4.42
C LYS A 52 -8.60 -5.92 4.60
N GLN A 53 -9.75 -6.11 3.96
CA GLN A 53 -10.56 -7.32 4.08
C GLN A 53 -9.84 -8.55 3.49
N GLU A 54 -9.15 -8.42 2.37
CA GLU A 54 -8.33 -9.50 1.81
C GLU A 54 -7.01 -9.69 2.59
N ALA A 55 -6.63 -8.69 3.40
CA ALA A 55 -5.31 -8.55 4.03
C ALA A 55 -4.20 -8.74 2.99
N GLU A 56 -4.20 -7.91 1.94
CA GLU A 56 -3.26 -7.97 0.82
C GLU A 56 -2.76 -6.56 0.43
N LEU A 57 -1.46 -6.47 0.15
CA LEU A 57 -0.79 -5.30 -0.40
C LEU A 57 -0.25 -5.67 -1.80
N GLU A 58 -0.68 -4.96 -2.83
CA GLU A 58 -0.21 -5.12 -4.20
C GLU A 58 0.80 -4.04 -4.56
N VAL A 59 1.95 -4.44 -5.10
CA VAL A 59 2.83 -3.50 -5.81
C VAL A 59 2.56 -3.63 -7.31
N TRP A 60 2.02 -2.55 -7.87
CA TRP A 60 1.90 -2.32 -9.29
C TRP A 60 3.13 -1.55 -9.77
N LYS A 61 3.56 -1.80 -11.00
CA LYS A 61 4.77 -1.21 -11.57
C LYS A 61 4.54 -0.89 -13.04
N GLN A 62 5.10 0.23 -13.49
CA GLN A 62 4.98 0.67 -14.87
C GLN A 62 5.82 -0.24 -15.79
N THR A 63 5.20 -0.75 -16.85
CA THR A 63 5.89 -1.49 -17.93
C THR A 63 6.49 -0.52 -18.95
N ARG A 64 7.27 -1.01 -19.92
CA ARG A 64 7.88 -0.16 -20.96
C ARG A 64 6.85 0.51 -21.89
N ASN A 65 5.60 0.03 -21.92
CA ASN A 65 4.51 0.67 -22.66
C ASN A 65 3.85 1.84 -21.90
N GLY A 66 4.28 2.12 -20.66
CA GLY A 66 3.78 3.23 -19.85
C GLY A 66 2.55 2.91 -19.00
N GLN A 67 1.99 1.70 -19.03
CA GLN A 67 0.87 1.29 -18.16
C GLN A 67 1.35 0.57 -16.90
N PHE A 68 0.58 0.70 -15.82
CA PHE A 68 0.80 -0.06 -14.59
C PHE A 68 0.22 -1.47 -14.68
N ALA A 69 1.07 -2.47 -14.45
CA ALA A 69 0.68 -3.87 -14.30
C ALA A 69 1.08 -4.41 -12.92
N LEU A 70 0.37 -5.44 -12.44
CA LEU A 70 0.65 -6.06 -11.16
C LEU A 70 1.99 -6.81 -11.20
N LEU A 71 2.98 -6.33 -10.44
CA LEU A 71 4.25 -7.04 -10.26
C LEU A 71 4.06 -8.19 -9.28
N LYS A 72 3.61 -7.90 -8.06
CA LYS A 72 3.49 -8.88 -6.97
C LYS A 72 2.46 -8.47 -5.92
N THR A 73 1.70 -9.46 -5.42
CA THR A 73 0.85 -9.34 -4.24
C THR A 73 1.58 -9.89 -3.02
N TYR A 74 1.50 -9.16 -1.91
CA TYR A 74 2.09 -9.46 -0.62
C TYR A 74 0.94 -9.61 0.39
N PRO A 75 0.69 -10.79 0.96
CA PRO A 75 -0.26 -10.90 2.08
C PRO A 75 0.23 -10.05 3.26
N ILE A 76 -0.69 -9.36 3.92
CA ILE A 76 -0.42 -8.51 5.08
C ILE A 76 -0.39 -9.39 6.33
N CYS A 77 0.67 -9.23 7.13
CA CYS A 77 0.87 -10.01 8.34
C CYS A 77 -0.05 -9.52 9.46
N ARG A 78 -0.19 -8.19 9.65
CA ARG A 78 -1.16 -7.59 10.57
C ARG A 78 -1.57 -6.17 10.19
N TRP A 79 -2.84 -5.84 10.36
CA TRP A 79 -3.34 -4.45 10.41
C TRP A 79 -4.35 -4.29 11.55
N SER A 80 -4.64 -3.07 12.00
CA SER A 80 -5.46 -2.78 13.21
C SER A 80 -6.75 -1.98 12.95
N GLY A 81 -7.71 -2.09 13.88
CA GLY A 81 -9.03 -1.46 13.80
C GLY A 81 -10.06 -2.22 12.95
N ASP A 82 -11.13 -1.56 12.51
CA ASP A 82 -12.21 -2.15 11.71
C ASP A 82 -12.05 -1.84 10.20
N LEU A 83 -12.99 -2.28 9.37
CA LEU A 83 -13.17 -1.73 8.02
C LEU A 83 -13.81 -0.33 8.12
N GLY A 84 -13.10 0.69 7.64
CA GLY A 84 -13.40 2.11 7.83
C GLY A 84 -12.13 2.98 7.88
N PRO A 85 -12.28 4.30 7.65
CA PRO A 85 -11.16 5.24 7.71
C PRO A 85 -10.74 5.54 9.15
N LYS A 86 -9.45 5.86 9.33
CA LYS A 86 -8.93 6.43 10.57
C LYS A 86 -9.50 7.82 10.80
N VAL A 87 -9.91 8.14 12.04
CA VAL A 87 -10.54 9.42 12.37
C VAL A 87 -9.89 10.18 13.52
N ARG A 88 -9.28 9.49 14.50
CA ARG A 88 -8.76 10.15 15.72
C ARG A 88 -7.44 9.55 16.20
N GLU A 89 -6.61 10.35 16.87
CA GLU A 89 -5.46 9.83 17.61
C GLU A 89 -5.90 8.80 18.66
N GLY A 90 -5.17 7.68 18.76
CA GLY A 90 -5.48 6.58 19.69
C GLY A 90 -6.62 5.63 19.29
N ASP A 91 -7.30 5.84 18.15
CA ASP A 91 -8.39 4.95 17.67
C ASP A 91 -7.94 3.55 17.20
N ARG A 92 -6.63 3.28 17.15
CA ARG A 92 -5.96 2.08 16.58
C ARG A 92 -6.33 1.75 15.12
N GLN A 93 -7.00 2.65 14.41
CA GLN A 93 -7.53 2.39 13.09
C GLN A 93 -6.46 2.54 12.00
N ALA A 94 -6.24 1.49 11.20
CA ALA A 94 -5.43 1.59 9.99
C ALA A 94 -6.19 2.40 8.90
N PRO A 95 -5.54 3.40 8.27
CA PRO A 95 -6.22 4.42 7.46
C PRO A 95 -6.62 3.93 6.06
N GLU A 96 -7.73 4.48 5.55
CA GLU A 96 -8.23 4.25 4.19
C GLU A 96 -8.20 5.56 3.39
N GLY A 97 -8.10 5.50 2.06
CA GLY A 97 -7.97 6.65 1.17
C GLY A 97 -6.68 6.61 0.34
N PHE A 98 -6.38 7.74 -0.31
CA PHE A 98 -5.20 7.91 -1.17
C PHE A 98 -4.16 8.79 -0.49
N TYR A 99 -2.89 8.40 -0.61
CA TYR A 99 -1.75 9.08 -0.01
C TYR A 99 -0.56 9.08 -0.97
N SER A 100 0.34 10.05 -0.81
CA SER A 100 1.57 10.16 -1.60
C SER A 100 2.77 9.84 -0.71
N ILE A 101 3.68 8.98 -1.18
CA ILE A 101 4.86 8.52 -0.45
C ILE A 101 6.10 9.02 -1.18
N ASN A 102 6.78 10.02 -0.63
CA ASN A 102 8.02 10.58 -1.15
C ASN A 102 9.26 10.02 -0.42
N PRO A 103 10.50 10.23 -0.91
CA PRO A 103 11.72 9.71 -0.27
C PRO A 103 11.86 9.99 1.23
N SER A 104 11.43 11.16 1.73
CA SER A 104 11.52 11.51 3.16
C SER A 104 10.54 10.74 4.06
N GLN A 105 9.62 9.98 3.47
CA GLN A 105 8.73 9.08 4.21
C GLN A 105 9.32 7.67 4.37
N MET A 106 10.42 7.35 3.68
CA MET A 106 11.14 6.08 3.83
C MET A 106 11.97 6.12 5.11
N ASN A 107 11.78 5.14 6.00
CA ASN A 107 12.47 5.06 7.28
C ASN A 107 13.43 3.86 7.33
N PRO A 108 14.74 4.06 7.07
CA PRO A 108 15.75 3.01 7.16
C PRO A 108 16.07 2.61 8.61
N GLN A 109 15.76 3.47 9.59
CA GLN A 109 16.02 3.28 11.03
C GLN A 109 14.75 2.84 11.79
N SER A 110 13.83 2.18 11.09
CA SER A 110 12.61 1.61 11.68
C SER A 110 12.93 0.67 12.85
N ALA A 111 12.24 0.86 13.98
CA ALA A 111 12.24 -0.10 15.09
C ALA A 111 11.69 -1.48 14.64
N TYR A 112 10.82 -1.48 13.63
CA TYR A 112 10.21 -2.66 13.02
C TYR A 112 10.92 -3.01 11.71
N TYR A 113 12.22 -3.33 11.80
CA TYR A 113 13.16 -3.66 10.71
C TYR A 113 13.38 -2.58 9.62
N LEU A 114 12.37 -2.28 8.81
CA LEU A 114 12.29 -1.21 7.80
C LEU A 114 10.84 -0.69 7.77
N SER A 115 10.62 0.56 7.36
CA SER A 115 9.26 1.07 7.18
C SER A 115 9.16 2.25 6.21
N PHE A 116 7.95 2.61 5.80
CA PHE A 116 7.64 3.92 5.24
C PHE A 116 6.35 4.49 5.84
N ASN A 117 6.29 5.80 6.01
CA ASN A 117 5.15 6.53 6.57
C ASN A 117 4.07 6.71 5.49
N THR A 118 2.83 6.31 5.79
CA THR A 118 1.72 6.38 4.83
C THR A 118 1.34 7.80 4.43
N GLY A 119 1.81 8.84 5.12
CA GLY A 119 1.47 10.23 4.84
C GLY A 119 0.12 10.67 5.43
N TYR A 120 -0.50 9.85 6.29
CA TYR A 120 -1.67 10.24 7.07
C TYR A 120 -1.30 11.28 8.15
N PRO A 121 -2.11 12.34 8.37
CA PRO A 121 -3.35 12.67 7.67
C PRO A 121 -3.08 13.48 6.38
N ASN A 122 -3.77 13.14 5.29
CA ASN A 122 -3.70 13.89 4.03
C ASN A 122 -4.51 15.20 4.11
N ALA A 123 -4.63 15.95 3.00
CA ALA A 123 -5.37 17.22 3.00
C ALA A 123 -6.88 17.06 3.27
N PHE A 124 -7.51 16.00 2.75
CA PHE A 124 -8.90 15.65 3.04
C PHE A 124 -9.11 15.24 4.50
N ASP A 125 -8.18 14.46 5.07
CA ASP A 125 -8.25 14.09 6.49
C ASP A 125 -8.19 15.33 7.39
N LYS A 126 -7.26 16.25 7.10
CA LYS A 126 -7.11 17.53 7.80
C LYS A 126 -8.35 18.42 7.66
N ALA A 127 -8.95 18.49 6.46
CA ALA A 127 -10.20 19.23 6.23
C ALA A 127 -11.41 18.65 6.98
N LEU A 128 -11.39 17.35 7.28
CA LEU A 128 -12.37 16.67 8.15
C LEU A 128 -12.02 16.76 9.65
N GLY A 129 -10.93 17.41 10.04
CA GLY A 129 -10.49 17.52 11.43
C GLY A 129 -9.97 16.22 12.04
N ARG A 130 -9.57 15.25 11.20
CA ARG A 130 -9.06 13.95 11.66
C ARG A 130 -7.66 14.06 12.24
N THR A 131 -7.33 13.21 13.21
CA THR A 131 -6.09 13.30 14.01
C THR A 131 -5.35 11.96 14.15
N GLY A 132 -4.11 12.04 14.64
CA GLY A 132 -3.16 10.94 14.69
C GLY A 132 -2.01 11.11 13.70
N SER A 133 -0.89 10.43 13.96
CA SER A 133 0.32 10.46 13.14
C SER A 133 1.06 9.11 13.20
N GLN A 134 2.18 8.98 12.47
CA GLN A 134 3.05 7.79 12.49
C GLN A 134 2.34 6.48 12.07
N LEU A 135 1.41 6.58 11.11
CA LEU A 135 0.86 5.42 10.41
C LEU A 135 1.90 4.94 9.41
N MET A 136 2.33 3.68 9.51
CA MET A 136 3.44 3.13 8.71
C MET A 136 3.02 1.86 7.96
N VAL A 137 3.73 1.53 6.89
CA VAL A 137 3.88 0.15 6.40
C VAL A 137 5.26 -0.34 6.86
N HIS A 138 5.35 -1.48 7.54
CA HIS A 138 6.59 -1.91 8.22
C HIS A 138 6.76 -3.44 8.36
N GLY A 139 7.87 -3.91 8.93
CA GLY A 139 8.15 -5.33 9.23
C GLY A 139 7.53 -5.82 10.55
N ASP A 140 8.17 -6.79 11.20
CA ASP A 140 7.86 -7.33 12.53
C ASP A 140 6.46 -8.00 12.73
N CYS A 141 5.60 -8.05 11.72
CA CYS A 141 4.25 -8.67 11.77
C CYS A 141 3.30 -8.19 12.89
N SER A 142 3.66 -7.16 13.67
CA SER A 142 2.88 -6.65 14.80
C SER A 142 2.31 -5.28 14.50
N SER A 143 1.06 -4.98 14.88
CA SER A 143 0.45 -3.67 14.59
C SER A 143 -0.40 -3.11 15.73
N ARG A 144 -0.46 -1.78 15.78
CA ARG A 144 -1.27 -0.94 16.70
C ARG A 144 -1.95 0.23 15.96
N GLY A 145 -2.13 0.10 14.65
CA GLY A 145 -2.64 1.13 13.72
C GLY A 145 -1.98 1.11 12.33
N CYS A 146 -0.87 0.41 12.19
CA CYS A 146 -0.06 0.30 10.96
C CYS A 146 -0.47 -0.88 10.07
N TYR A 147 0.22 -1.01 8.93
CA TYR A 147 0.23 -2.20 8.09
C TYR A 147 1.57 -2.94 8.25
N ALA A 148 1.56 -4.02 9.02
CA ALA A 148 2.74 -4.83 9.29
C ALA A 148 2.82 -6.02 8.32
N MET A 149 4.00 -6.20 7.75
CA MET A 149 4.44 -7.27 6.87
C MET A 149 5.46 -8.14 7.62
N THR A 150 5.97 -9.20 6.99
CA THR A 150 7.23 -9.83 7.47
C THR A 150 8.43 -8.98 7.05
N ASP A 151 9.57 -9.17 7.72
CA ASP A 151 10.81 -8.42 7.44
C ASP A 151 11.29 -8.64 6.00
N GLU A 152 11.14 -9.86 5.48
CA GLU A 152 11.50 -10.20 4.10
C GLU A 152 10.56 -9.55 3.07
N GLN A 153 9.28 -9.38 3.41
CA GLN A 153 8.33 -8.67 2.55
C GLN A 153 8.61 -7.17 2.51
N ILE A 154 8.84 -6.53 3.66
CA ILE A 154 9.13 -5.09 3.69
C ILE A 154 10.51 -4.78 3.11
N ALA A 155 11.50 -5.70 3.21
CA ALA A 155 12.77 -5.57 2.49
C ALA A 155 12.55 -5.43 0.97
N GLU A 156 11.75 -6.32 0.38
CA GLU A 156 11.38 -6.21 -1.04
C GLU A 156 10.66 -4.88 -1.32
N ILE A 157 9.56 -4.57 -0.62
CA ILE A 157 8.74 -3.38 -0.89
C ILE A 157 9.55 -2.08 -0.73
N TYR A 158 10.40 -1.99 0.30
CA TYR A 158 11.29 -0.85 0.53
C TYR A 158 12.31 -0.71 -0.60
N SER A 159 12.91 -1.83 -1.07
CA SER A 159 13.83 -1.81 -2.20
C SER A 159 13.16 -1.38 -3.51
N LEU A 160 11.89 -1.76 -3.75
CA LEU A 160 11.12 -1.30 -4.91
C LEU A 160 10.87 0.21 -4.88
N GLY A 161 10.49 0.75 -3.71
CA GLY A 161 10.33 2.20 -3.52
C GLY A 161 11.64 2.95 -3.78
N ARG A 162 12.74 2.49 -3.17
CA ARG A 162 14.09 3.04 -3.38
C ARG A 162 14.49 3.08 -4.86
N GLU A 163 14.35 1.97 -5.59
CA GLU A 163 14.73 1.93 -7.01
C GLU A 163 13.82 2.81 -7.90
N SER A 164 12.52 2.95 -7.57
CA SER A 164 11.64 3.86 -8.30
C SER A 164 12.03 5.33 -8.10
N PHE A 165 12.46 5.70 -6.89
CA PHE A 165 12.98 7.04 -6.59
C PHE A 165 14.34 7.28 -7.28
N PHE A 166 15.20 6.28 -7.35
CA PHE A 166 16.44 6.34 -8.15
C PHE A 166 16.18 6.45 -9.66
N GLY A 167 15.03 5.96 -10.15
CA GLY A 167 14.52 6.21 -11.50
C GLY A 167 13.86 7.57 -11.72
N GLY A 168 13.83 8.44 -10.71
CA GLY A 168 13.27 9.79 -10.79
C GLY A 168 11.77 9.90 -10.48
N GLN A 169 11.11 8.84 -10.00
CA GLN A 169 9.77 8.98 -9.42
C GLN A 169 9.85 9.89 -8.17
N LYS A 170 9.07 10.98 -8.14
CA LYS A 170 9.14 11.96 -7.03
C LYS A 170 8.39 11.50 -5.78
N ALA A 171 7.32 10.74 -5.98
CA ALA A 171 6.56 10.03 -4.96
C ALA A 171 5.78 8.88 -5.63
N PHE A 172 5.48 7.81 -4.90
CA PHE A 172 4.53 6.78 -5.34
C PHE A 172 3.22 6.90 -4.57
N GLN A 173 2.09 6.57 -5.22
CA GLN A 173 0.80 6.57 -4.55
C GLN A 173 0.58 5.31 -3.72
N LEU A 174 0.06 5.48 -2.50
CA LEU A 174 -0.51 4.42 -1.67
C LEU A 174 -2.04 4.58 -1.67
N GLN A 175 -2.73 3.58 -2.22
CA GLN A 175 -4.19 3.48 -2.24
C GLN A 175 -4.65 2.46 -1.19
N ALA A 176 -5.26 2.89 -0.09
CA ALA A 176 -5.74 2.00 0.97
C ALA A 176 -7.27 1.87 0.95
N TYR A 177 -7.77 0.66 0.70
CA TYR A 177 -9.18 0.34 0.53
C TYR A 177 -9.68 -0.61 1.63
N PRO A 178 -10.99 -0.58 1.97
CA PRO A 178 -11.58 -1.56 2.87
C PRO A 178 -11.50 -2.98 2.29
N PHE A 179 -11.71 -3.12 0.98
CA PHE A 179 -11.72 -4.38 0.25
C PHE A 179 -11.47 -4.12 -1.25
N ARG A 180 -11.31 -5.16 -2.07
CA ARG A 180 -11.33 -5.00 -3.54
C ARG A 180 -12.72 -4.51 -3.96
N MET A 181 -12.81 -3.32 -4.58
CA MET A 181 -14.05 -2.53 -4.74
C MET A 181 -15.02 -3.04 -5.83
N THR A 182 -15.29 -4.35 -5.79
CA THR A 182 -16.16 -5.10 -6.70
C THR A 182 -17.65 -4.95 -6.33
N PRO A 183 -18.59 -5.17 -7.28
CA PRO A 183 -20.03 -5.18 -6.98
C PRO A 183 -20.42 -6.16 -5.86
N VAL A 184 -19.74 -7.32 -5.77
CA VAL A 184 -19.96 -8.33 -4.72
C VAL A 184 -19.57 -7.80 -3.34
N ASN A 185 -18.38 -7.22 -3.19
CA ASN A 185 -17.93 -6.71 -1.90
C ASN A 185 -18.73 -5.47 -1.47
N MET A 186 -19.08 -4.59 -2.42
CA MET A 186 -20.00 -3.46 -2.18
C MET A 186 -21.39 -3.94 -1.75
N ALA A 187 -21.95 -4.98 -2.38
CA ALA A 187 -23.24 -5.58 -2.01
C ALA A 187 -23.18 -6.27 -0.63
N ARG A 188 -22.10 -6.99 -0.31
CA ARG A 188 -21.87 -7.61 1.01
C ARG A 188 -21.83 -6.56 2.13
N HIS A 189 -21.21 -5.40 1.91
CA HIS A 189 -21.04 -4.37 2.94
C HIS A 189 -22.04 -3.20 2.87
N ARG A 190 -23.15 -3.36 2.13
CA ARG A 190 -24.17 -2.31 1.86
C ARG A 190 -24.75 -1.58 3.07
N ASN A 191 -24.73 -2.19 4.25
CA ASN A 191 -25.25 -1.62 5.51
C ASN A 191 -24.16 -0.95 6.38
N ASN A 192 -22.89 -0.92 5.97
CA ASN A 192 -21.82 -0.33 6.77
C ASN A 192 -21.88 1.22 6.75
N PRO A 193 -21.73 1.92 7.89
CA PRO A 193 -21.82 3.38 7.95
C PRO A 193 -20.76 4.11 7.10
N ASN A 194 -19.64 3.47 6.77
CA ASN A 194 -18.58 4.05 5.93
C ASN A 194 -18.90 4.01 4.43
N MET A 195 -20.01 3.38 4.01
CA MET A 195 -20.38 3.23 2.60
C MET A 195 -20.38 4.54 1.77
N PRO A 196 -20.78 5.72 2.29
CA PRO A 196 -20.64 6.99 1.55
C PRO A 196 -19.19 7.38 1.25
N PHE A 197 -18.28 7.18 2.21
CA PHE A 197 -16.84 7.39 2.02
C PHE A 197 -16.24 6.35 1.08
N TRP A 198 -16.68 5.09 1.17
CA TRP A 198 -16.25 4.01 0.28
C TRP A 198 -16.67 4.22 -1.17
N LYS A 199 -17.86 4.77 -1.42
CA LYS A 199 -18.26 5.20 -2.77
C LYS A 199 -17.34 6.30 -3.32
N MET A 200 -16.96 7.27 -2.48
CA MET A 200 -16.05 8.36 -2.88
C MET A 200 -14.65 7.84 -3.25
N ILE A 201 -14.05 6.94 -2.46
CA ILE A 201 -12.74 6.35 -2.83
C ILE A 201 -12.83 5.29 -3.94
N LYS A 202 -14.04 4.75 -4.22
CA LYS A 202 -14.27 3.88 -5.38
C LYS A 202 -14.11 4.61 -6.70
N GLU A 203 -14.33 5.92 -6.77
CA GLU A 203 -14.11 6.70 -7.99
C GLU A 203 -12.64 6.58 -8.44
N GLY A 204 -11.67 6.88 -7.57
CA GLY A 204 -10.24 6.69 -7.88
C GLY A 204 -9.82 5.23 -8.12
N TYR A 205 -10.49 4.26 -7.47
CA TYR A 205 -10.31 2.83 -7.79
C TYR A 205 -10.74 2.55 -9.24
N ASP A 206 -11.89 3.05 -9.65
CA ASP A 206 -12.47 2.82 -10.96
C ASP A 206 -11.67 3.54 -12.07
N HIS A 207 -11.15 4.75 -11.79
CA HIS A 207 -10.17 5.44 -12.65
C HIS A 207 -8.94 4.58 -12.91
N PHE A 208 -8.30 4.02 -11.87
CA PHE A 208 -7.13 3.14 -12.03
C PHE A 208 -7.46 1.86 -12.83
N GLU A 209 -8.63 1.24 -12.57
CA GLU A 209 -9.02 0.00 -13.26
C GLU A 209 -9.27 0.17 -14.76
N VAL A 210 -9.72 1.34 -15.23
CA VAL A 210 -9.97 1.59 -16.67
C VAL A 210 -8.78 2.19 -17.40
N THR A 211 -7.96 3.01 -16.74
CA THR A 211 -6.82 3.70 -17.38
C THR A 211 -5.50 2.90 -17.31
N ARG A 212 -5.33 2.08 -16.25
CA ARG A 212 -4.02 1.54 -15.83
C ARG A 212 -2.94 2.61 -15.63
N GLN A 213 -3.34 3.80 -15.21
CA GLN A 213 -2.47 4.90 -14.81
C GLN A 213 -2.65 5.23 -13.33
N GLU A 214 -1.63 5.82 -12.70
CA GLU A 214 -1.76 6.41 -11.36
C GLU A 214 -2.73 7.61 -11.45
N PRO A 215 -3.91 7.57 -10.80
CA PRO A 215 -4.86 8.66 -10.89
C PRO A 215 -4.33 9.88 -10.14
N LYS A 216 -4.42 11.07 -10.75
CA LYS A 216 -4.13 12.33 -10.06
C LYS A 216 -5.21 12.56 -9.00
N VAL A 217 -4.80 12.81 -7.75
CA VAL A 217 -5.71 13.01 -6.62
C VAL A 217 -5.64 14.45 -6.12
N ASP A 218 -6.78 15.12 -6.17
CA ASP A 218 -7.01 16.45 -5.61
C ASP A 218 -8.17 16.43 -4.60
N PHE A 219 -8.45 17.57 -3.96
CA PHE A 219 -9.43 17.67 -2.88
C PHE A 219 -10.18 19.01 -2.91
N CYS A 220 -11.50 18.98 -2.77
CA CYS A 220 -12.35 20.16 -2.53
C CYS A 220 -13.69 19.76 -1.92
N GLU A 221 -14.38 20.70 -1.26
CA GLU A 221 -15.66 20.49 -0.58
C GLU A 221 -15.69 19.29 0.39
N LYS A 222 -14.54 18.96 0.99
CA LYS A 222 -14.29 17.77 1.81
C LYS A 222 -14.59 16.45 1.07
N LYS A 223 -14.27 16.41 -0.22
CA LYS A 223 -14.35 15.26 -1.12
C LYS A 223 -12.99 15.02 -1.80
N TYR A 224 -12.81 13.81 -2.31
CA TYR A 224 -11.78 13.51 -3.31
C TYR A 224 -12.19 14.05 -4.68
N VAL A 225 -11.21 14.36 -5.52
CA VAL A 225 -11.36 14.61 -6.95
C VAL A 225 -10.27 13.84 -7.69
N PHE A 226 -10.62 13.21 -8.81
CA PHE A 226 -9.71 12.34 -9.58
C PHE A 226 -9.51 12.85 -11.00
N ASP A 227 -8.27 12.84 -11.48
CA ASP A 227 -7.85 13.24 -12.84
C ASP A 227 -8.34 14.63 -13.29
N ALA A 228 -8.42 15.57 -12.34
CA ALA A 228 -8.73 16.96 -12.62
C ALA A 228 -7.60 17.67 -13.38
N THR A 229 -7.93 18.10 -14.59
CA THR A 229 -7.08 18.85 -15.51
C THR A 229 -7.61 20.29 -15.69
N ARG A 230 -6.78 21.15 -16.27
CA ARG A 230 -7.13 22.55 -16.54
C ARG A 230 -8.23 22.66 -17.59
N ALA A 231 -9.32 23.38 -17.27
CA ALA A 231 -10.37 23.68 -18.22
C ALA A 231 -9.82 24.47 -19.44
N PRO A 232 -10.34 24.27 -20.68
CA PRO A 232 -9.74 24.83 -21.90
C PRO A 232 -9.46 26.33 -21.86
N ASP A 233 -10.40 27.13 -21.33
CA ASP A 233 -10.30 28.60 -21.26
C ASP A 233 -9.50 29.13 -20.05
N ALA A 234 -9.06 28.25 -19.15
CA ALA A 234 -8.36 28.67 -17.93
C ALA A 234 -6.88 29.00 -18.20
N LYS A 235 -6.45 30.18 -17.74
CA LYS A 235 -5.07 30.70 -17.91
C LYS A 235 -4.05 30.12 -16.93
N ARG A 236 -4.49 29.31 -15.96
CA ARG A 236 -3.69 28.68 -14.90
C ARG A 236 -4.31 27.34 -14.53
N ASP A 237 -3.50 26.42 -14.04
CA ASP A 237 -3.99 25.12 -13.57
C ASP A 237 -4.85 25.28 -12.29
N PRO A 238 -5.85 24.41 -12.07
CA PRO A 238 -6.75 24.51 -10.94
C PRO A 238 -6.01 24.29 -9.61
N VAL A 239 -6.15 25.25 -8.69
CA VAL A 239 -5.63 25.13 -7.32
C VAL A 239 -6.74 24.57 -6.44
N PHE A 240 -6.47 23.44 -5.80
CA PHE A 240 -7.40 22.71 -4.95
C PHE A 240 -7.10 22.95 -3.47
N ASP A 241 -8.14 23.25 -2.68
CA ASP A 241 -8.11 23.26 -1.22
C ASP A 241 -9.24 22.37 -0.70
N ALA A 242 -8.91 21.45 0.21
CA ALA A 242 -9.81 20.40 0.66
C ALA A 242 -11.03 20.90 1.46
N SER A 243 -11.03 22.14 1.96
CA SER A 243 -12.16 22.77 2.66
C SER A 243 -12.93 23.78 1.80
N ALA A 244 -12.28 24.36 0.78
CA ALA A 244 -12.89 25.34 -0.11
C ALA A 244 -13.86 24.71 -1.13
N LYS A 245 -14.57 25.57 -1.88
CA LYS A 245 -15.31 25.16 -3.08
C LYS A 245 -14.36 24.65 -4.16
N CYS A 246 -14.83 23.72 -4.98
CA CYS A 246 -14.05 23.22 -6.10
C CYS A 246 -13.74 24.34 -7.13
N PRO A 247 -12.50 24.43 -7.65
CA PRO A 247 -12.19 25.27 -8.79
C PRO A 247 -12.88 24.75 -10.06
N ALA A 248 -12.89 25.54 -11.13
CA ALA A 248 -13.26 25.03 -12.46
C ALA A 248 -12.17 24.08 -12.98
N TYR A 249 -12.51 22.81 -13.20
CA TYR A 249 -11.65 21.78 -13.77
C TYR A 249 -12.43 20.96 -14.80
N VAL A 250 -11.72 20.18 -15.61
CA VAL A 250 -12.30 19.15 -16.48
C VAL A 250 -11.57 17.82 -16.26
N ILE A 251 -12.24 16.70 -16.51
CA ILE A 251 -11.63 15.36 -16.58
C ILE A 251 -11.61 14.98 -18.07
N PRO A 252 -10.56 14.31 -18.59
CA PRO A 252 -10.52 13.86 -19.99
C PRO A 252 -11.75 13.01 -20.35
N GLU A 253 -12.39 13.30 -21.49
CA GLU A 253 -13.69 12.71 -21.86
C GLU A 253 -13.62 11.19 -22.08
N ASP A 254 -12.47 10.66 -22.51
CA ASP A 254 -12.19 9.24 -22.61
C ASP A 254 -12.17 8.57 -21.23
N VAL A 255 -11.55 9.21 -20.23
CA VAL A 255 -11.58 8.77 -18.82
C VAL A 255 -13.00 8.85 -18.27
N VAL A 256 -13.72 9.96 -18.49
CA VAL A 256 -15.12 10.12 -18.06
C VAL A 256 -16.00 9.02 -18.64
N ALA A 257 -15.93 8.76 -19.95
CA ALA A 257 -16.70 7.73 -20.63
C ALA A 257 -16.36 6.32 -20.12
N ALA A 258 -15.07 6.01 -19.94
CA ALA A 258 -14.62 4.70 -19.45
C ALA A 258 -15.03 4.45 -17.99
N VAL A 259 -14.85 5.44 -17.10
CA VAL A 259 -15.23 5.37 -15.68
C VAL A 259 -16.75 5.25 -15.55
N ARG A 260 -17.53 6.10 -16.22
CA ARG A 260 -19.00 6.05 -16.22
C ARG A 260 -19.52 4.71 -16.77
N GLY A 261 -18.90 4.21 -17.84
CA GLY A 261 -19.18 2.90 -18.42
C GLY A 261 -18.82 1.72 -17.52
N LYS A 262 -17.85 1.88 -16.60
CA LYS A 262 -17.58 0.91 -15.53
C LYS A 262 -18.60 1.02 -14.40
N GLN A 263 -18.84 2.22 -13.88
CA GLN A 263 -19.75 2.47 -12.77
C GLN A 263 -21.18 1.98 -13.08
N ALA A 264 -21.70 2.23 -14.28
CA ALA A 264 -23.03 1.75 -14.67
C ALA A 264 -23.13 0.21 -14.70
N ARG A 265 -22.07 -0.51 -15.09
CA ARG A 265 -22.01 -1.98 -15.02
C ARG A 265 -21.91 -2.48 -13.59
N ASP A 266 -21.07 -1.84 -12.78
CA ASP A 266 -20.89 -2.19 -11.37
C ASP A 266 -22.17 -1.95 -10.56
N GLU A 267 -22.91 -0.87 -10.84
CA GLU A 267 -24.19 -0.55 -10.20
C GLU A 267 -25.31 -1.51 -10.63
N ALA A 268 -25.38 -1.87 -11.92
CA ALA A 268 -26.35 -2.86 -12.40
C ALA A 268 -26.14 -4.25 -11.77
N GLU A 269 -24.88 -4.71 -11.65
CA GLU A 269 -24.58 -5.97 -10.98
C GLU A 269 -24.80 -5.87 -9.46
N TYR A 270 -24.46 -4.74 -8.82
CA TYR A 270 -24.78 -4.48 -7.41
C TYR A 270 -26.28 -4.56 -7.14
N ALA A 271 -27.12 -3.89 -7.94
CA ALA A 271 -28.57 -3.91 -7.78
C ALA A 271 -29.13 -5.34 -7.92
N LYS A 272 -28.66 -6.08 -8.91
CA LYS A 272 -28.96 -7.51 -9.14
C LYS A 272 -28.51 -8.40 -7.97
N LEU A 273 -27.35 -8.15 -7.38
CA LEU A 273 -26.84 -8.88 -6.21
C LEU A 273 -27.66 -8.59 -4.94
N VAL A 274 -28.09 -7.33 -4.75
CA VAL A 274 -28.98 -6.95 -3.65
C VAL A 274 -30.37 -7.57 -3.82
N ALA A 275 -30.95 -7.51 -5.02
CA ALA A 275 -32.24 -8.14 -5.34
C ALA A 275 -32.22 -9.67 -5.19
N LYS A 276 -31.08 -10.32 -5.43
CA LYS A 276 -30.84 -11.74 -5.15
C LYS A 276 -30.67 -12.08 -3.66
N GLY A 277 -30.77 -11.11 -2.76
CA GLY A 277 -30.63 -11.36 -1.31
C GLY A 277 -29.21 -11.71 -0.87
N THR A 278 -28.16 -11.23 -1.57
CA THR A 278 -26.76 -11.48 -1.18
C THR A 278 -26.55 -11.23 0.31
N PRO A 279 -25.98 -12.17 1.09
CA PRO A 279 -25.77 -12.00 2.52
C PRO A 279 -24.98 -10.73 2.84
N VAL A 280 -25.33 -10.05 3.93
CA VAL A 280 -24.49 -8.97 4.47
C VAL A 280 -23.28 -9.57 5.18
N ALA A 281 -22.11 -8.94 5.01
CA ALA A 281 -20.94 -9.28 5.81
C ALA A 281 -21.19 -8.91 7.28
N ARG A 282 -20.71 -9.75 8.19
CA ARG A 282 -20.71 -9.43 9.63
C ARG A 282 -19.75 -8.28 9.89
N MET A 283 -20.17 -7.32 10.71
CA MET A 283 -19.26 -6.31 11.24
C MET A 283 -18.53 -6.94 12.44
N ASN A 284 -17.22 -7.14 12.33
CA ASN A 284 -16.40 -7.80 13.36
C ASN A 284 -16.02 -6.82 14.49
N THR A 285 -16.91 -5.91 14.85
CA THR A 285 -16.68 -4.85 15.85
C THR A 285 -16.21 -5.45 17.17
N GLY A 286 -15.05 -5.01 17.64
CA GLY A 286 -14.41 -5.57 18.84
C GLY A 286 -13.36 -6.64 18.54
N ILE A 287 -13.10 -7.02 17.29
CA ILE A 287 -11.82 -7.60 16.88
C ILE A 287 -10.93 -6.45 16.43
N ASP A 288 -9.78 -6.25 17.09
CA ASP A 288 -8.77 -5.29 16.62
C ASP A 288 -8.10 -5.87 15.37
N GLY A 289 -8.59 -5.52 14.17
CA GLY A 289 -7.91 -5.69 12.89
C GLY A 289 -7.85 -7.09 12.29
N GLY A 290 -7.18 -7.17 11.14
CA GLY A 290 -7.05 -8.38 10.33
C GLY A 290 -5.62 -8.91 10.17
N MET A 291 -5.53 -10.16 9.75
CA MET A 291 -4.31 -10.91 9.40
C MET A 291 -4.62 -11.83 8.21
N ASN A 292 -3.71 -11.93 7.23
CA ASN A 292 -3.94 -12.83 6.10
C ASN A 292 -3.92 -14.31 6.54
N LYS A 293 -4.82 -15.11 5.95
CA LYS A 293 -4.99 -16.54 6.21
C LYS A 293 -3.71 -17.37 6.14
N ILE A 294 -2.71 -16.99 5.33
CA ILE A 294 -1.42 -17.70 5.26
C ILE A 294 -0.58 -17.59 6.55
N PHE A 295 -0.74 -16.48 7.30
CA PHE A 295 -0.05 -16.26 8.58
C PHE A 295 -0.90 -16.74 9.76
N ALA A 296 -2.22 -16.51 9.73
CA ALA A 296 -3.13 -17.01 10.75
C ALA A 296 -3.01 -18.54 10.89
N ALA A 297 -2.90 -19.27 9.77
CA ALA A 297 -2.68 -20.71 9.73
C ALA A 297 -1.32 -21.20 10.29
N LYS A 298 -0.44 -20.31 10.77
CA LYS A 298 0.85 -20.65 11.43
C LYS A 298 0.86 -20.39 12.92
N ILE A 299 -0.12 -19.65 13.43
CA ILE A 299 -0.19 -19.26 14.84
C ILE A 299 -1.14 -20.24 15.53
N PRO A 300 -0.77 -20.83 16.68
CA PRO A 300 -1.70 -21.61 17.49
C PRO A 300 -2.96 -20.78 17.80
N GLU A 301 -4.14 -21.35 17.54
CA GLU A 301 -5.44 -20.65 17.68
C GLU A 301 -5.58 -19.38 16.81
N GLY A 302 -4.77 -19.25 15.75
CA GLY A 302 -4.71 -18.07 14.89
C GLY A 302 -6.00 -17.79 14.12
N SER A 303 -6.63 -16.65 14.39
CA SER A 303 -7.75 -16.12 13.62
C SER A 303 -7.29 -15.11 12.57
N THR A 304 -8.02 -15.00 11.46
CA THR A 304 -7.81 -13.91 10.49
C THR A 304 -8.37 -12.57 10.99
N GLY A 305 -9.34 -12.58 11.89
CA GLY A 305 -10.11 -11.40 12.30
C GLY A 305 -11.05 -10.84 11.22
N LEU A 306 -11.08 -11.43 10.03
CA LEU A 306 -11.80 -10.93 8.85
C LEU A 306 -13.27 -11.39 8.84
N SER A 307 -14.15 -10.59 8.24
CA SER A 307 -15.60 -10.88 8.13
C SER A 307 -15.89 -12.10 7.25
N GLU A 308 -15.06 -12.32 6.24
CA GLU A 308 -14.98 -13.58 5.50
C GLU A 308 -14.02 -14.53 6.24
N GLY A 309 -14.58 -15.25 7.20
CA GLY A 309 -13.86 -16.25 7.97
C GLY A 309 -13.27 -17.32 7.06
N ALA A 310 -11.96 -17.57 7.19
CA ALA A 310 -11.35 -18.71 6.52
C ALA A 310 -11.88 -20.00 7.16
N GLU A 311 -12.65 -20.78 6.40
CA GLU A 311 -13.17 -22.07 6.85
C GLU A 311 -12.05 -22.94 7.42
N GLY A 312 -12.31 -23.68 8.50
CA GLY A 312 -11.27 -24.42 9.23
C GLY A 312 -10.41 -25.33 8.34
N THR A 313 -11.05 -25.98 7.35
CA THR A 313 -10.41 -26.79 6.32
C THR A 313 -9.39 -25.99 5.48
N THR A 314 -9.71 -24.74 5.12
CA THR A 314 -8.80 -23.85 4.39
C THR A 314 -7.58 -23.48 5.24
N LEU A 315 -7.77 -23.19 6.53
CA LEU A 315 -6.64 -22.91 7.44
C LEU A 315 -5.76 -24.15 7.65
N GLN A 316 -6.36 -25.35 7.79
CA GLN A 316 -5.61 -26.61 7.90
C GLN A 316 -4.76 -26.90 6.64
N MET A 317 -5.29 -26.67 5.44
CA MET A 317 -4.50 -26.78 4.21
C MET A 317 -3.36 -25.75 4.16
N LEU A 318 -3.63 -24.50 4.54
CA LEU A 318 -2.61 -23.44 4.59
C LEU A 318 -1.58 -23.66 5.70
N ALA A 319 -1.88 -24.43 6.75
CA ALA A 319 -0.91 -24.81 7.79
C ALA A 319 0.28 -25.61 7.23
N MET A 320 0.12 -26.29 6.09
CA MET A 320 1.20 -27.01 5.40
C MET A 320 1.98 -26.17 4.37
N ALA A 321 1.46 -25.03 3.91
CA ALA A 321 2.12 -24.17 2.92
C ALA A 321 3.30 -23.37 3.52
N LYS A 322 4.30 -22.96 2.72
CA LYS A 322 5.36 -22.07 3.25
C LYS A 322 4.84 -20.63 3.42
N ALA A 323 5.02 -20.04 4.60
CA ALA A 323 4.71 -18.64 4.84
C ALA A 323 5.70 -17.70 4.09
N PRO A 324 5.24 -16.54 3.58
CA PRO A 324 6.10 -15.59 2.88
C PRO A 324 6.88 -14.72 3.87
N GLY A 325 7.96 -15.29 4.40
CA GLY A 325 8.84 -14.67 5.39
C GLY A 325 8.62 -15.21 6.81
N THR A 326 9.32 -14.61 7.76
CA THR A 326 9.39 -15.03 9.16
C THR A 326 8.29 -14.36 9.97
N ILE A 327 7.62 -15.14 10.84
CA ILE A 327 6.64 -14.63 11.80
C ILE A 327 7.32 -14.58 13.18
N PRO A 328 7.51 -13.41 13.81
CA PRO A 328 8.11 -13.33 15.14
C PRO A 328 7.22 -13.95 16.22
N GLY A 329 7.85 -14.52 17.25
CA GLY A 329 7.14 -15.17 18.37
C GLY A 329 6.27 -14.23 19.22
N HIS A 330 6.49 -12.91 19.12
CA HIS A 330 5.70 -11.86 19.79
C HIS A 330 4.58 -11.28 18.91
N VAL A 331 4.24 -11.95 17.79
CA VAL A 331 3.09 -11.57 16.96
C VAL A 331 1.80 -11.54 17.78
N ASN A 332 1.02 -10.47 17.64
CA ASN A 332 -0.29 -10.32 18.28
C ASN A 332 -1.40 -10.61 17.25
N PRO A 333 -1.89 -11.85 17.09
CA PRO A 333 -2.94 -12.16 16.11
C PRO A 333 -4.26 -11.43 16.45
N PRO A 334 -5.18 -11.28 15.48
CA PRO A 334 -6.56 -10.93 15.77
C PRO A 334 -7.18 -11.91 16.77
N LYS A 335 -7.84 -11.40 17.81
CA LYS A 335 -8.58 -12.19 18.80
C LYS A 335 -9.98 -11.60 19.02
N PRO A 336 -11.03 -12.42 19.19
CA PRO A 336 -12.31 -11.95 19.69
C PRO A 336 -12.16 -11.40 21.11
N ASN A 337 -12.67 -10.20 21.37
CA ASN A 337 -12.87 -9.74 22.75
C ASN A 337 -14.03 -10.52 23.38
N LEU A 338 -13.70 -11.55 24.15
CA LEU A 338 -14.68 -12.34 24.91
C LEU A 338 -15.41 -11.47 25.95
N ASP A 339 -14.71 -10.50 26.53
CA ASP A 339 -15.21 -9.59 27.57
C ASP A 339 -16.43 -8.76 27.09
N SER A 340 -16.46 -8.37 25.81
CA SER A 340 -17.59 -7.62 25.23
C SER A 340 -18.87 -8.44 25.08
N VAL A 341 -18.81 -9.77 25.16
CA VAL A 341 -20.01 -10.64 25.11
C VAL A 341 -20.66 -10.77 26.49
N ALA A 342 -19.86 -10.69 27.57
CA ALA A 342 -20.33 -10.84 28.95
C ALA A 342 -21.16 -9.64 29.48
N SER A 343 -21.26 -8.55 28.71
CA SER A 343 -21.99 -7.31 29.09
C SER A 343 -23.33 -7.12 28.37
N ALA A 344 -23.75 -8.07 27.52
CA ALA A 344 -25.06 -8.04 26.88
C ALA A 344 -26.13 -8.67 27.79
N PRO A 345 -27.24 -7.98 28.12
CA PRO A 345 -28.36 -8.62 28.81
C PRO A 345 -28.93 -9.75 27.95
N ALA A 346 -29.10 -10.94 28.53
CA ALA A 346 -29.74 -12.05 27.83
C ALA A 346 -31.22 -11.68 27.51
N PRO A 347 -31.69 -11.89 26.26
CA PRO A 347 -33.11 -11.77 25.97
C PRO A 347 -33.91 -12.76 26.81
N GLN A 348 -34.90 -12.28 27.56
CA GLN A 348 -35.84 -13.15 28.25
C GLN A 348 -36.83 -13.71 27.21
N GLU A 349 -36.90 -15.04 27.10
CA GLU A 349 -37.86 -15.70 26.21
C GLU A 349 -39.26 -15.66 26.83
N GLU A 350 -40.17 -14.83 26.28
CA GLU A 350 -41.59 -14.96 26.58
C GLU A 350 -42.20 -16.13 25.76
N PRO A 351 -42.95 -17.05 26.38
CA PRO A 351 -43.48 -18.23 25.70
C PRO A 351 -44.66 -17.88 24.78
N VAL A 352 -44.49 -18.16 23.49
CA VAL A 352 -45.53 -17.93 22.47
C VAL A 352 -46.72 -18.87 22.63
N VAL A 353 -47.88 -18.32 23.06
CA VAL A 353 -49.16 -19.05 23.08
C VAL A 353 -49.79 -18.98 21.69
N ALA A 354 -49.93 -20.13 21.03
CA ALA A 354 -50.55 -20.22 19.71
C ALA A 354 -52.08 -20.07 19.79
N VAL A 355 -52.66 -19.16 18.99
CA VAL A 355 -54.12 -19.00 18.82
C VAL A 355 -54.47 -18.99 17.34
N SER A 356 -55.34 -19.90 16.92
CA SER A 356 -55.79 -20.03 15.53
C SER A 356 -56.80 -18.95 15.15
N ALA A 357 -56.71 -18.43 13.92
CA ALA A 357 -57.61 -17.39 13.42
C ALA A 357 -58.93 -17.95 12.83
N PRO A 358 -60.07 -17.27 13.06
CA PRO A 358 -61.24 -17.29 12.19
C PRO A 358 -61.36 -15.99 11.35
N ALA A 359 -62.34 -15.92 10.45
CA ALA A 359 -62.36 -14.99 9.32
C ALA A 359 -63.31 -13.78 9.43
N THR A 360 -62.97 -12.73 8.66
CA THR A 360 -63.84 -11.72 8.00
C THR A 360 -65.05 -11.12 8.74
N SER A 361 -65.04 -9.80 8.95
CA SER A 361 -66.24 -8.94 8.86
C SER A 361 -65.87 -7.48 8.54
N THR A 362 -66.78 -6.75 7.91
CA THR A 362 -66.57 -5.38 7.36
C THR A 362 -67.37 -4.33 8.13
N ARG A 363 -66.76 -3.19 8.49
CA ARG A 363 -67.50 -1.93 8.74
C ARG A 363 -66.64 -0.66 8.56
N VAL A 364 -67.28 0.51 8.57
CA VAL A 364 -66.83 1.76 7.94
C VAL A 364 -67.23 3.00 8.78
N ALA A 365 -66.35 4.03 8.79
CA ALA A 365 -66.55 5.42 9.27
C ALA A 365 -66.75 5.64 10.81
N THR A 366 -66.63 6.85 11.41
CA THR A 366 -66.55 8.24 10.89
C THR A 366 -65.79 9.24 11.82
N ALA A 367 -65.25 10.33 11.24
CA ALA A 367 -64.86 11.70 11.72
C ALA A 367 -64.78 12.12 13.24
N GLN A 368 -63.63 12.75 13.62
CA GLN A 368 -63.35 14.21 13.87
C GLN A 368 -64.35 15.12 14.69
N PRO A 369 -63.99 16.37 15.15
CA PRO A 369 -62.71 17.14 15.16
C PRO A 369 -62.40 17.98 16.47
N ALA A 370 -61.51 19.01 16.36
CA ALA A 370 -61.32 20.22 17.22
C ALA A 370 -60.45 20.09 18.52
N GLU A 371 -59.73 21.10 19.06
CA GLU A 371 -59.52 22.53 18.65
C GLU A 371 -58.14 23.14 19.09
N LYS A 372 -58.00 24.48 19.12
CA LYS A 372 -56.76 25.33 19.29
C LYS A 372 -57.16 26.72 19.86
N PRO A 373 -56.24 27.69 20.18
CA PRO A 373 -54.91 27.65 20.80
C PRO A 373 -54.79 28.54 22.10
N PRO A 374 -53.98 29.62 22.20
CA PRO A 374 -52.67 29.71 22.90
C PRO A 374 -52.62 30.67 24.12
N GLU A 375 -51.50 30.71 24.88
CA GLU A 375 -50.95 32.01 25.38
C GLU A 375 -49.46 32.00 25.80
N LYS A 376 -48.97 33.12 26.39
CA LYS A 376 -47.56 33.45 26.69
C LYS A 376 -47.32 33.76 28.17
N SER A 377 -46.17 33.36 28.70
CA SER A 377 -45.35 33.98 29.76
C SER A 377 -44.29 32.96 30.23
N GLY A 378 -43.25 33.27 30.99
CA GLY A 378 -42.69 34.54 31.47
C GLY A 378 -41.49 34.20 32.36
N GLY A 379 -40.31 34.77 32.11
CA GLY A 379 -39.07 34.32 32.78
C GLY A 379 -38.98 34.73 34.25
N PHE A 380 -38.38 33.89 35.10
CA PHE A 380 -38.12 34.24 36.50
C PHE A 380 -36.71 33.86 36.98
N PHE A 381 -35.92 34.91 37.19
CA PHE A 381 -34.78 35.05 38.12
C PHE A 381 -33.40 34.45 37.79
N SER A 382 -32.40 35.18 38.28
CA SER A 382 -30.97 34.96 38.11
C SER A 382 -30.25 35.17 39.44
N ASN A 383 -29.16 34.45 39.66
CA ASN A 383 -27.96 34.88 40.42
C ASN A 383 -26.86 33.84 40.12
N LEU A 384 -25.60 34.14 39.77
CA LEU A 384 -24.68 35.21 40.18
C LEU A 384 -24.24 35.06 41.66
N GLY A 385 -22.96 34.83 41.98
CA GLY A 385 -21.80 34.52 41.14
C GLY A 385 -20.46 34.76 41.84
N ARG A 386 -19.36 34.38 41.17
CA ARG A 386 -17.94 34.65 41.52
C ARG A 386 -17.38 34.06 42.84
N LYS A 387 -16.25 33.35 42.73
CA LYS A 387 -14.98 33.85 43.29
C LYS A 387 -13.78 33.29 42.50
N MET A 388 -12.76 34.13 42.32
CA MET A 388 -11.47 33.81 41.69
C MET A 388 -10.41 33.67 42.80
N GLY A 389 -9.38 32.82 42.62
CA GLY A 389 -8.26 32.70 43.55
C GLY A 389 -7.06 31.97 42.92
N MET A 390 -5.85 32.47 43.18
CA MET A 390 -4.58 31.96 42.62
C MET A 390 -3.59 31.62 43.75
N GLY A 391 -2.62 30.75 43.42
CA GLY A 391 -1.44 30.41 44.25
C GLY A 391 -1.61 29.14 45.09
N SER A 392 -0.55 28.50 45.59
CA SER A 392 0.91 28.55 45.27
C SER A 392 1.64 27.55 46.20
N SER A 393 2.96 27.36 45.98
CA SER A 393 3.94 26.77 46.92
C SER A 393 3.73 25.33 47.46
N GLU A 394 4.53 24.41 46.92
CA GLU A 394 5.50 23.54 47.62
C GLU A 394 5.23 22.96 49.03
N THR A 395 5.40 21.63 49.16
CA THR A 395 6.28 20.88 50.11
C THR A 395 5.80 19.41 50.18
N THR A 396 6.54 18.39 50.66
CA THR A 396 7.96 17.99 50.57
C THR A 396 8.02 16.48 50.85
N ALA A 397 9.06 15.78 50.39
CA ALA A 397 9.16 14.32 50.33
C ALA A 397 8.99 13.52 51.65
N THR A 398 8.60 12.24 51.53
CA THR A 398 9.24 11.16 52.32
C THR A 398 9.19 9.78 51.62
N THR A 399 10.27 9.04 51.81
CA THR A 399 10.57 7.62 51.49
C THR A 399 11.41 7.14 52.72
N PRO A 400 11.79 5.86 52.98
CA PRO A 400 11.87 4.64 52.14
C PRO A 400 11.37 3.38 52.95
N PRO A 401 11.92 2.14 52.89
CA PRO A 401 12.83 1.49 51.92
C PRO A 401 12.50 0.03 51.47
N GLN A 402 13.20 -0.38 50.40
CA GLN A 402 13.78 -1.71 50.12
C GLN A 402 12.98 -3.03 50.21
N ALA A 403 13.06 -3.80 49.12
CA ALA A 403 13.76 -5.09 49.13
C ALA A 403 14.50 -5.31 47.79
N THR A 404 15.71 -5.87 47.82
CA THR A 404 16.56 -6.09 46.63
C THR A 404 17.22 -7.45 46.66
N ALA A 405 17.30 -8.15 45.52
CA ALA A 405 18.15 -9.33 45.37
C ALA A 405 18.70 -9.45 43.94
N SER A 406 20.03 -9.45 43.81
CA SER A 406 20.76 -9.81 42.60
C SER A 406 21.94 -10.69 43.02
N VAL A 407 22.09 -11.89 42.44
CA VAL A 407 23.18 -12.80 42.79
C VAL A 407 23.83 -13.43 41.55
N ALA A 408 25.12 -13.14 41.42
CA ALA A 408 26.15 -13.87 40.69
C ALA A 408 27.50 -13.47 41.36
N PRO A 409 28.64 -14.16 41.14
CA PRO A 409 28.87 -15.33 40.28
C PRO A 409 29.52 -16.52 41.03
N ALA A 410 29.78 -17.62 40.31
CA ALA A 410 30.82 -18.61 40.64
C ALA A 410 31.28 -19.33 39.35
N ALA A 411 32.51 -19.87 39.33
CA ALA A 411 33.07 -20.57 38.17
C ALA A 411 33.96 -21.75 38.58
N THR A 412 33.87 -22.87 37.85
CA THR A 412 34.83 -24.00 37.89
C THR A 412 34.76 -24.81 36.60
N THR A 413 35.92 -25.19 36.04
CA THR A 413 36.06 -26.21 34.97
C THR A 413 36.63 -27.51 35.53
N PRO A 414 36.24 -28.67 34.96
CA PRO A 414 37.23 -29.55 34.29
C PRO A 414 36.63 -30.36 33.10
N THR A 415 37.34 -31.24 32.37
CA THR A 415 38.71 -31.25 31.78
C THR A 415 38.82 -32.49 30.85
N THR A 416 39.42 -32.35 29.64
CA THR A 416 39.71 -33.42 28.63
C THR A 416 38.50 -34.17 28.04
N ALA A 417 38.51 -34.72 26.81
CA ALA A 417 39.58 -35.09 25.86
C ALA A 417 39.23 -34.62 24.41
N ALA A 418 40.19 -34.28 23.53
CA ALA A 418 40.88 -35.16 22.55
C ALA A 418 39.98 -36.19 21.82
N SER A 419 40.08 -36.43 20.50
CA SER A 419 41.26 -36.32 19.61
C SER A 419 40.90 -36.24 18.11
N ARG A 420 41.81 -35.68 17.29
CA ARG A 420 42.13 -35.90 15.84
C ARG A 420 40.96 -36.26 14.86
N LEU A 421 40.86 -35.61 13.69
CA LEU A 421 41.86 -35.68 12.60
C LEU A 421 41.96 -34.37 11.77
N LYS A 422 43.05 -34.24 11.00
CA LYS A 422 43.33 -33.12 10.09
C LYS A 422 43.92 -33.63 8.77
N ALA A 423 43.51 -33.00 7.65
CA ALA A 423 44.15 -33.03 6.33
C ALA A 423 44.12 -34.40 5.60
N ALA A 424 44.41 -34.51 4.29
CA ALA A 424 44.96 -33.52 3.35
C ALA A 424 44.59 -33.81 1.87
N VAL A 425 44.60 -32.77 1.00
CA VAL A 425 45.28 -32.73 -0.34
C VAL A 425 44.75 -33.71 -1.46
N THR A 426 44.60 -33.37 -2.76
CA THR A 426 45.11 -32.27 -3.63
C THR A 426 44.08 -31.84 -4.70
N ARG A 427 44.40 -30.76 -5.44
CA ARG A 427 43.81 -30.36 -6.74
C ARG A 427 44.42 -31.19 -7.90
N PHE A 428 43.73 -31.37 -9.03
CA PHE A 428 44.35 -31.40 -10.37
C PHE A 428 43.35 -31.14 -11.52
N VAL A 429 43.79 -30.37 -12.54
CA VAL A 429 43.09 -29.86 -13.75
C VAL A 429 44.21 -29.37 -14.72
N PRO A 430 44.09 -29.32 -16.07
CA PRO A 430 43.11 -29.86 -17.03
C PRO A 430 43.71 -30.89 -18.05
N GLY A 431 42.94 -31.27 -19.09
CA GLY A 431 43.41 -31.96 -20.30
C GLY A 431 42.43 -31.75 -21.47
N HIS A 432 42.89 -31.78 -22.73
CA HIS A 432 42.13 -31.28 -23.89
C HIS A 432 42.45 -32.04 -25.19
N ASP A 433 41.43 -32.46 -25.96
CA ASP A 433 41.36 -32.71 -27.43
C ASP A 433 40.20 -33.69 -27.78
N LYS A 434 39.58 -33.81 -28.97
CA LYS A 434 39.57 -33.19 -30.33
C LYS A 434 39.78 -34.20 -31.48
N SER A 435 38.67 -34.75 -31.99
CA SER A 435 38.45 -35.14 -33.41
C SER A 435 36.92 -35.25 -33.61
N LYS A 436 36.23 -34.76 -34.67
CA LYS A 436 36.40 -34.80 -36.15
C LYS A 436 36.30 -36.24 -36.73
N GLU A 437 35.54 -36.54 -37.79
CA GLU A 437 34.65 -35.72 -38.66
C GLU A 437 33.73 -36.61 -39.55
N ALA A 438 32.82 -35.98 -40.33
CA ALA A 438 32.19 -36.45 -41.58
C ALA A 438 30.97 -37.41 -41.53
N ALA A 439 30.04 -37.43 -42.51
CA ALA A 439 29.56 -36.41 -43.47
C ALA A 439 28.33 -36.89 -44.29
N LYS A 440 27.46 -35.93 -44.72
CA LYS A 440 26.55 -35.98 -45.91
C LYS A 440 25.42 -37.06 -45.91
N GLU A 441 24.40 -37.05 -46.80
CA GLU A 441 24.07 -36.19 -47.97
C GLU A 441 22.54 -35.82 -48.04
N ALA A 442 22.08 -35.26 -49.17
CA ALA A 442 20.74 -34.68 -49.44
C ALA A 442 19.62 -35.73 -49.68
N ALA A 443 18.32 -35.43 -49.89
CA ALA A 443 17.76 -34.58 -50.96
C ALA A 443 16.25 -34.21 -50.85
N LYS A 444 15.83 -33.32 -51.77
CA LYS A 444 14.46 -32.96 -52.27
C LYS A 444 14.55 -32.96 -53.83
N PRO A 445 13.52 -32.71 -54.70
CA PRO A 445 12.14 -32.19 -54.48
C PRO A 445 10.98 -32.82 -55.32
N ALA A 446 9.73 -32.39 -55.08
CA ALA A 446 8.59 -32.17 -56.01
C ALA A 446 7.42 -31.53 -55.20
N SER A 447 6.67 -30.47 -55.54
CA SER A 447 5.97 -30.02 -56.78
C SER A 447 4.70 -30.84 -57.06
N THR A 448 3.50 -30.31 -57.35
CA THR A 448 3.03 -28.95 -57.77
C THR A 448 2.19 -28.26 -56.63
N VAL A 449 1.17 -27.37 -56.73
CA VAL A 449 0.31 -26.77 -57.81
C VAL A 449 -0.23 -25.35 -57.41
N ALA A 450 -1.38 -24.90 -57.94
CA ALA A 450 -1.98 -23.54 -57.83
C ALA A 450 -3.35 -23.55 -57.05
N ALA A 451 -4.13 -22.47 -56.84
CA ALA A 451 -4.14 -21.10 -57.39
C ALA A 451 -4.84 -20.06 -56.46
N LYS A 452 -4.71 -18.75 -56.76
CA LYS A 452 -5.56 -17.64 -56.24
C LYS A 452 -5.69 -16.52 -57.30
N PRO A 453 -6.91 -16.02 -57.55
CA PRO A 453 -7.18 -14.57 -57.65
C PRO A 453 -8.49 -14.17 -56.93
N ALA A 454 -8.85 -12.91 -56.68
CA ALA A 454 -8.13 -11.62 -56.63
C ALA A 454 -8.98 -10.58 -55.86
N GLU A 455 -8.43 -9.39 -55.60
CA GLU A 455 -9.10 -8.22 -55.02
C GLU A 455 -8.70 -6.98 -55.86
N PRO A 456 -9.60 -6.01 -56.13
CA PRO A 456 -9.31 -4.87 -57.02
C PRO A 456 -8.47 -3.77 -56.34
N ALA A 457 -7.68 -3.05 -57.14
CA ALA A 457 -6.63 -2.14 -56.66
C ALA A 457 -6.99 -0.63 -56.72
N LYS A 458 -6.13 0.18 -56.07
CA LYS A 458 -6.02 1.64 -56.26
C LYS A 458 -4.84 1.96 -57.20
N PRO A 459 -4.84 3.10 -57.91
CA PRO A 459 -3.77 3.46 -58.86
C PRO A 459 -2.50 4.01 -58.20
N ASP A 460 -1.40 3.92 -58.93
CA ASP A 460 -0.01 4.19 -58.53
C ASP A 460 0.50 5.56 -59.03
N THR A 461 1.59 6.08 -58.45
CA THR A 461 2.53 6.97 -59.17
C THR A 461 3.93 6.85 -58.54
N ARG A 462 4.98 6.68 -59.37
CA ARG A 462 6.37 6.43 -58.95
C ARG A 462 7.35 7.45 -59.54
N LEU A 463 8.52 7.62 -58.88
CA LEU A 463 9.89 7.80 -59.41
C LEU A 463 10.85 7.80 -58.19
N ALA A 464 11.67 6.77 -57.93
CA ALA A 464 13.03 6.51 -58.46
C ALA A 464 14.05 7.64 -58.16
N GLN A 465 14.89 7.58 -57.11
CA GLN A 465 16.10 6.75 -56.83
C GLN A 465 17.40 7.13 -57.59
N THR A 466 18.50 7.44 -56.87
CA THR A 466 19.88 6.85 -57.01
C THR A 466 20.94 7.48 -56.06
N ARG A 467 22.12 6.83 -55.94
CA ARG A 467 23.36 7.11 -55.12
C ARG A 467 24.50 6.22 -55.74
N PRO A 468 25.78 6.10 -55.26
CA PRO A 468 26.68 6.91 -54.41
C PRO A 468 27.84 7.61 -55.22
N THR A 469 29.13 7.86 -54.85
CA THR A 469 30.18 7.30 -53.94
C THR A 469 31.36 8.29 -53.64
N LEU A 470 32.36 7.81 -52.87
CA LEU A 470 33.82 8.16 -52.84
C LEU A 470 34.40 9.28 -51.92
N LYS A 471 35.74 9.18 -51.72
CA LYS A 471 36.72 9.75 -50.76
C LYS A 471 38.10 9.89 -51.50
N PRO A 472 39.29 10.36 -50.96
CA PRO A 472 39.77 10.40 -49.55
C PRO A 472 40.76 11.54 -49.07
N SER A 473 41.09 11.52 -47.76
CA SER A 473 42.37 11.99 -47.10
C SER A 473 42.73 13.51 -47.14
N VAL A 474 43.79 14.06 -46.49
CA VAL A 474 45.01 13.56 -45.77
C VAL A 474 45.43 14.52 -44.60
N SER A 475 46.45 14.12 -43.80
CA SER A 475 47.48 14.89 -43.03
C SER A 475 47.10 15.93 -41.94
N ASP A 476 47.92 16.24 -40.91
CA ASP A 476 48.96 15.51 -40.15
C ASP A 476 49.30 16.28 -38.84
N GLY A 477 49.90 15.63 -37.83
CA GLY A 477 50.52 16.32 -36.68
C GLY A 477 50.46 15.56 -35.34
N ALA A 478 51.63 15.33 -34.70
CA ALA A 478 51.75 14.60 -33.44
C ALA A 478 52.85 15.20 -32.52
N SER A 479 52.69 15.06 -31.20
CA SER A 479 53.78 15.08 -30.20
C SER A 479 53.31 14.52 -28.86
N GLU A 480 54.19 13.83 -28.13
CA GLU A 480 53.93 13.20 -26.82
C GLU A 480 54.63 13.95 -25.68
N ALA A 481 54.10 13.89 -24.44
CA ALA A 481 54.88 14.02 -23.20
C ALA A 481 54.12 13.62 -21.91
N THR A 482 54.11 12.32 -21.60
CA THR A 482 54.39 11.69 -20.29
C THR A 482 55.16 12.61 -19.30
N GLN A 483 54.93 12.75 -17.98
CA GLN A 483 54.08 12.08 -16.96
C GLN A 483 53.56 13.18 -15.95
N ILE A 484 53.18 13.03 -14.66
CA ILE A 484 53.29 11.98 -13.61
C ILE A 484 52.06 12.00 -12.66
N MET A 485 52.00 11.09 -11.68
CA MET A 485 50.91 10.96 -10.70
C MET A 485 51.04 11.85 -9.45
N GLY A 486 49.90 12.31 -8.93
CA GLY A 486 49.70 12.67 -7.52
C GLY A 486 48.45 11.97 -6.99
N ALA A 487 48.53 11.26 -5.87
CA ALA A 487 47.45 10.38 -5.41
C ALA A 487 46.38 11.12 -4.59
N ALA A 488 45.12 11.00 -5.02
CA ALA A 488 43.94 11.32 -4.22
C ALA A 488 43.26 10.01 -3.75
N PRO A 489 42.61 9.97 -2.57
CA PRO A 489 42.01 8.75 -2.05
C PRO A 489 40.83 8.29 -2.92
N VAL A 490 40.72 6.98 -3.14
CA VAL A 490 39.63 6.36 -3.90
C VAL A 490 38.35 6.36 -3.06
N VAL A 491 37.57 7.44 -3.19
CA VAL A 491 36.20 7.50 -2.64
C VAL A 491 35.28 6.62 -3.49
N SER A 492 34.48 5.77 -2.86
CA SER A 492 33.56 4.86 -3.56
C SER A 492 32.48 5.65 -4.32
N SER A 493 32.42 5.48 -5.65
CA SER A 493 31.46 6.14 -6.54
C SER A 493 30.00 5.65 -6.41
N ASN A 494 29.68 4.96 -5.31
CA ASN A 494 28.37 4.43 -4.96
C ASN A 494 27.76 5.11 -3.72
N SER A 495 28.35 6.19 -3.19
CA SER A 495 27.79 6.99 -2.10
C SER A 495 26.68 7.94 -2.56
N PHE A 496 25.61 8.04 -1.76
CA PHE A 496 24.37 8.78 -2.03
C PHE A 496 24.60 10.23 -2.49
N GLU A 497 25.46 10.99 -1.79
CA GLU A 497 25.89 12.36 -2.14
C GLU A 497 26.16 12.57 -3.63
N SER A 498 26.87 11.62 -4.26
CA SER A 498 27.38 11.79 -5.62
C SER A 498 26.31 11.84 -6.70
N ARG A 499 25.07 11.45 -6.36
CA ARG A 499 23.92 11.43 -7.28
C ARG A 499 22.83 12.43 -6.93
N PHE A 500 22.72 12.86 -5.68
CA PHE A 500 21.73 13.85 -5.25
C PHE A 500 22.28 15.28 -5.16
N GLY A 501 23.58 15.47 -4.96
CA GLY A 501 24.21 16.82 -4.90
C GLY A 501 24.23 17.58 -6.23
N ALA A 502 23.87 16.96 -7.36
CA ALA A 502 23.97 17.52 -8.70
C ALA A 502 22.70 18.22 -9.23
N VAL A 503 21.65 18.36 -8.40
CA VAL A 503 20.39 19.05 -8.77
C VAL A 503 20.08 20.13 -7.74
N LYS A 504 20.55 21.35 -7.99
CA LYS A 504 20.27 22.54 -7.17
C LYS A 504 20.35 23.82 -8.00
#